data_AF-A0A7S1H230-F1
#
_entry.id   AF-A0A7S1H230-F1
#
_cell.length_a   1.000
_cell.length_b   1.000
_cell.length_c   1.000
_cell.angle_alpha   90.00
_cell.angle_beta   90.00
_cell.angle_gamma   90.00
#
_symmetry.space_group_name_H-M   'P 1'
#
loop_
_entity.id
_entity.type
_entity.pdbx_description
1 polymer ?
#
loop_
_entity_poly.entity_id
_entity_poly.type
_entity_poly.pdbx_seq_one_letter_code
_entity_poly.pdbx_strand_id
1 'polypeptide(L)'
;YSHTFVYERKQNCPVCTSAVREMNVSRDKSLNQLMQELKDGDLRLTSPSITTGNGKTLYMQKPTALEKATRPNLDKALYSLIDSGEELTVTDPVLESISLALRVTFE
;
A
#
# COMPACT_ATOMS: atom_id res chain seq x y z
N TYR A 1 -37.29 26.72 -9.14
CA TYR A 1 -35.92 26.68 -9.68
C TYR A 1 -35.12 25.67 -8.88
N SER A 2 -35.08 24.43 -9.35
CA SER A 2 -34.38 23.31 -8.72
C SER A 2 -32.89 23.43 -9.03
N HIS A 3 -32.09 23.72 -8.01
CA HIS A 3 -30.63 23.62 -8.06
C HIS A 3 -30.25 22.16 -8.30
N THR A 4 -29.98 21.80 -9.55
CA THR A 4 -29.36 20.54 -9.90
C THR A 4 -27.90 20.61 -9.43
N PHE A 5 -27.67 20.16 -8.20
CA PHE A 5 -26.32 19.87 -7.72
C PHE A 5 -25.76 18.75 -8.59
N VAL A 6 -24.98 19.13 -9.60
CA VAL A 6 -24.04 18.24 -10.23
C VAL A 6 -23.10 17.84 -9.10
N TYR A 7 -23.24 16.60 -8.62
CA TYR A 7 -22.17 15.98 -7.86
C TYR A 7 -20.96 15.98 -8.79
N GLU A 8 -20.07 16.96 -8.61
CA GLU A 8 -18.70 16.86 -9.07
C GLU A 8 -18.20 15.53 -8.52
N ARG A 9 -18.11 14.52 -9.41
CA ARG A 9 -17.40 13.29 -9.11
C ARG A 9 -15.99 13.77 -8.80
N LYS A 10 -15.66 13.90 -7.51
CA LYS A 10 -14.30 14.03 -7.04
C LYS A 10 -13.56 12.89 -7.74
N GLN A 11 -12.74 13.23 -8.73
CA GLN A 11 -11.98 12.25 -9.50
C GLN A 11 -10.92 11.54 -8.62
N ASN A 12 -10.77 11.97 -7.35
CA ASN A 12 -10.23 11.13 -6.29
C ASN A 12 -11.28 10.14 -5.79
N CYS A 13 -11.77 9.27 -6.67
CA CYS A 13 -12.39 8.03 -6.23
C CYS A 13 -11.25 7.01 -6.14
N PRO A 14 -10.71 6.68 -4.94
CA PRO A 14 -9.46 5.93 -4.80
C PRO A 14 -9.58 4.45 -5.17
N VAL A 15 -10.75 4.03 -5.67
CA VAL A 15 -11.23 2.66 -5.61
C VAL A 15 -11.77 2.16 -6.95
N CYS A 16 -12.07 3.05 -7.91
CA CYS A 16 -12.87 2.66 -9.08
C CYS A 16 -12.09 2.42 -10.37
N THR A 17 -10.77 2.53 -10.38
CA THR A 17 -9.96 2.17 -11.54
C THR A 17 -8.58 1.80 -11.04
N SER A 18 -7.94 0.86 -11.69
CA SER A 18 -6.61 0.31 -11.48
C SER A 18 -5.50 1.38 -11.48
N ALA A 19 -5.60 2.37 -10.60
CA ALA A 19 -4.70 3.50 -10.48
C ALA A 19 -3.57 3.07 -9.54
N VAL A 20 -2.50 2.57 -10.14
CA VAL A 20 -1.26 2.32 -9.43
C VAL A 20 -0.77 3.65 -8.87
N ARG A 21 -0.70 3.77 -7.55
CA ARG A 21 -0.24 4.99 -6.88
C ARG A 21 1.28 5.01 -6.89
N GLU A 22 1.88 5.94 -7.62
CA GLU A 22 3.33 6.12 -7.61
C GLU A 22 3.76 6.79 -6.31
N MET A 23 4.78 6.23 -5.67
CA MET A 23 5.33 6.75 -4.42
C MET A 23 6.85 6.68 -4.45
N ASN A 24 7.47 7.85 -4.27
CA ASN A 24 8.91 7.96 -4.12
C ASN A 24 9.26 7.73 -2.65
N VAL A 25 10.18 6.80 -2.41
CA VAL A 25 10.71 6.54 -1.08
C VAL A 25 12.21 6.39 -1.15
N SER A 26 12.91 6.84 -0.12
CA SER A 26 14.34 6.59 0.00
C SER A 26 14.61 5.08 0.04
N ARG A 27 15.65 4.65 -0.68
CA ARG A 27 16.10 3.25 -0.68
C ARG A 27 16.34 2.71 0.73
N ASP A 28 16.91 3.54 1.61
CA ASP A 28 17.31 3.20 2.98
C ASP A 28 16.13 3.17 3.97
N LYS A 29 14.94 3.55 3.50
CA LYS A 29 13.70 3.54 4.29
C LYS A 29 13.32 2.12 4.66
N SER A 30 12.82 1.92 5.88
CA SER A 30 12.38 0.60 6.33
C SER A 30 10.96 0.28 5.88
N LEU A 31 10.65 -1.01 5.75
CA LEU A 31 9.28 -1.46 5.47
C LEU A 31 8.29 -1.00 6.54
N ASN A 32 8.72 -0.91 7.80
CA ASN A 32 7.91 -0.36 8.88
C ASN A 32 7.54 1.11 8.66
N GLN A 33 8.47 1.95 8.18
CA GLN A 33 8.18 3.34 7.86
C GLN A 33 7.17 3.46 6.72
N LEU A 34 7.33 2.64 5.68
CA LEU A 34 6.36 2.55 4.58
C LEU A 34 4.95 2.22 5.11
N MET A 35 4.85 1.25 6.03
CA MET A 35 3.58 0.91 6.66
C MET A 35 2.98 2.07 7.46
N GLN A 36 3.80 2.82 8.21
CA GLN A 36 3.30 3.98 8.97
C GLN A 36 2.70 5.03 8.02
N GLU A 37 3.34 5.32 6.90
CA GLU A 37 2.79 6.25 5.91
C GLU A 37 1.47 5.77 5.31
N LEU A 38 1.33 4.47 5.09
CA LEU A 38 0.07 3.88 4.62
C LEU A 38 -1.04 3.97 5.68
N LYS A 39 -0.69 3.92 6.97
CA LYS A 39 -1.63 4.10 8.08
C LYS A 39 -2.04 5.56 8.27
N ASP A 40 -1.08 6.47 8.16
CA ASP A 40 -1.29 7.92 8.33
C ASP A 40 -1.92 8.58 7.09
N GLY A 41 -1.84 7.91 5.93
CA GLY A 41 -2.39 8.39 4.67
C GLY A 41 -3.92 8.45 4.62
N ASP A 42 -4.43 8.83 3.43
CA ASP A 42 -5.86 9.07 3.19
C ASP A 42 -6.78 7.88 3.51
N LEU A 43 -6.23 6.66 3.47
CA LEU A 43 -6.99 5.42 3.63
C LEU A 43 -7.14 4.99 5.09
N ARG A 44 -6.42 5.63 6.03
CA ARG A 44 -6.45 5.32 7.48
C ARG A 44 -6.38 3.81 7.75
N LEU A 45 -5.45 3.13 7.09
CA LEU A 45 -5.31 1.69 7.16
C LEU A 45 -4.98 1.28 8.59
N THR A 46 -5.56 0.18 9.06
CA THR A 46 -5.29 -0.31 10.43
C THR A 46 -4.18 -1.34 10.44
N SER A 47 -4.23 -2.23 9.45
CA SER A 47 -3.47 -3.47 9.35
C SER A 47 -3.07 -3.74 7.90
N PRO A 48 -2.34 -2.80 7.25
CA PRO A 48 -1.97 -2.96 5.86
C PRO A 48 -1.00 -4.12 5.70
N SER A 49 -1.31 -4.98 4.74
CA SER A 49 -0.48 -6.10 4.30
C SER A 49 0.09 -5.76 2.93
N ILE A 50 1.40 -5.93 2.78
CA ILE A 50 2.16 -5.53 1.60
C ILE A 50 2.69 -6.79 0.91
N THR A 51 2.25 -6.98 -0.33
CA THR A 51 2.75 -8.01 -1.23
C THR A 51 3.35 -7.34 -2.45
N THR A 52 4.30 -7.99 -3.12
CA THR A 52 4.75 -7.57 -4.45
C THR A 52 3.72 -8.02 -5.49
N GLY A 53 3.64 -7.31 -6.62
CA GLY A 53 2.82 -7.71 -7.77
C GLY A 53 3.21 -9.08 -8.35
N ASN A 54 4.45 -9.51 -8.08
CA ASN A 54 4.97 -10.84 -8.44
C ASN A 54 4.49 -11.97 -7.50
N GLY A 55 3.68 -11.66 -6.49
CA GLY A 55 3.12 -12.64 -5.55
C GLY A 55 4.01 -12.96 -4.33
N LYS A 56 5.16 -12.30 -4.18
CA LYS A 56 6.03 -12.42 -2.99
C LYS A 56 5.50 -11.52 -1.88
N THR A 57 5.14 -12.11 -0.74
CA THR A 57 4.67 -11.39 0.44
C THR A 57 5.83 -10.73 1.17
N LEU A 58 5.84 -9.39 1.26
CA LEU A 58 6.86 -8.66 2.02
C LEU A 58 6.54 -8.68 3.50
N TYR A 59 5.29 -8.33 3.82
CA TYR A 59 4.74 -8.35 5.16
C TYR A 59 3.23 -8.56 5.14
N MET A 60 2.75 -9.47 5.98
CA MET A 60 1.32 -9.74 6.09
C MET A 60 0.98 -10.07 7.53
N GLN A 61 0.00 -9.36 8.09
CA GLN A 61 -0.31 -9.48 9.51
C GLN A 61 -1.12 -10.74 9.83
N LYS A 62 -1.84 -11.29 8.85
CA LYS A 62 -2.60 -12.54 8.99
C LYS A 62 -2.49 -13.36 7.71
N PRO A 63 -2.32 -14.69 7.79
CA PRO A 63 -2.29 -15.54 9.00
C PRO A 63 -0.98 -15.42 9.82
N THR A 64 -1.02 -15.74 11.11
CA THR A 64 0.09 -15.61 12.09
C THR A 64 1.39 -16.31 11.66
N ALA A 65 1.30 -17.35 10.83
CA ALA A 65 2.47 -18.01 10.25
C ALA A 65 3.26 -17.06 9.35
N LEU A 66 2.58 -16.31 8.47
CA LEU A 66 3.20 -15.31 7.59
C LEU A 66 3.66 -14.10 8.39
N GLU A 67 2.90 -13.67 9.39
CA GLU A 67 3.32 -12.57 10.27
C GLU A 67 4.67 -12.89 10.92
N LYS A 68 4.81 -14.06 11.55
CA LYS A 68 6.08 -14.46 12.19
C LYS A 68 7.22 -14.59 11.18
N ALA A 69 6.95 -15.10 9.98
CA ALA A 69 7.95 -15.26 8.92
C ALA A 69 8.40 -13.93 8.30
N THR A 70 7.48 -12.96 8.20
CA THR A 70 7.73 -11.66 7.54
C THR A 70 8.00 -10.52 8.51
N ARG A 71 7.76 -10.69 9.81
CA ARG A 71 8.15 -9.77 10.87
C ARG A 71 9.61 -9.29 10.78
N PRO A 72 10.63 -10.14 10.52
CA PRO A 72 12.01 -9.66 10.35
C PRO A 72 12.23 -8.80 9.11
N ASN A 73 11.27 -8.72 8.17
CA ASN A 73 11.37 -7.82 7.01
C ASN A 73 10.95 -6.38 7.36
N LEU A 74 10.22 -6.16 8.47
CA LEU A 74 9.82 -4.81 8.90
C LEU A 74 11.02 -3.91 9.21
N ASP A 75 12.06 -4.49 9.80
CA ASP A 75 13.32 -3.82 10.15
C ASP A 75 14.30 -3.73 8.98
N LYS A 76 14.00 -4.39 7.84
CA LYS A 76 14.84 -4.32 6.65
C LYS A 76 14.50 -3.09 5.83
N ALA A 77 15.52 -2.58 5.14
CA ALA A 77 15.36 -1.52 4.17
C ALA A 77 14.65 -2.03 2.90
N LEU A 78 13.86 -1.15 2.27
CA LEU A 78 13.07 -1.49 1.09
C LEU A 78 13.94 -1.95 -0.07
N TYR A 79 15.12 -1.35 -0.27
CA TYR A 79 16.06 -1.75 -1.32
C TYR A 79 16.52 -3.21 -1.21
N SER A 80 16.47 -3.81 -0.02
CA SER A 80 16.86 -5.21 0.19
C SER A 80 15.71 -6.18 -0.09
N LEU A 81 14.48 -5.69 -0.18
CA LEU A 81 13.27 -6.49 -0.28
C LEU A 81 12.69 -6.49 -1.70
N ILE A 82 12.77 -5.33 -2.36
CA ILE A 82 12.20 -5.01 -3.67
C ILE A 82 13.15 -4.11 -4.47
N ASP A 83 12.93 -4.08 -5.78
CA ASP A 83 13.67 -3.23 -6.71
C ASP A 83 12.98 -1.88 -6.96
N SER A 84 13.73 -0.90 -7.49
CA SER A 84 13.17 0.42 -7.84
C SER A 84 12.17 0.29 -9.00
N GLY A 85 10.98 0.86 -8.84
CA GLY A 85 9.91 0.82 -9.82
C GLY A 85 9.05 -0.45 -9.74
N GLU A 86 9.24 -1.27 -8.71
CA GLU A 86 8.44 -2.46 -8.46
C GLU A 86 7.03 -2.09 -7.97
N GLU A 87 6.05 -2.87 -8.42
CA GLU A 87 4.66 -2.70 -8.04
C GLU A 87 4.37 -3.54 -6.77
N LEU A 88 3.81 -2.87 -5.78
CA LEU A 88 3.36 -3.44 -4.51
C LEU A 88 1.84 -3.44 -4.47
N THR A 89 1.27 -4.55 -4.04
CA THR A 89 -0.15 -4.65 -3.72
C THR A 89 -0.31 -4.52 -2.21
N VAL A 90 -1.03 -3.49 -1.80
CA VAL A 90 -1.39 -3.25 -0.40
C VAL A 90 -2.84 -3.65 -0.18
N THR A 91 -3.06 -4.50 0.80
CA THR A 91 -4.38 -5.02 1.17
C THR A 91 -4.63 -4.70 2.64
N ASP A 92 -5.85 -4.34 3.01
CA ASP A 92 -6.20 -4.04 4.40
C ASP A 92 -7.62 -4.55 4.70
N PRO A 93 -7.89 -5.05 5.92
CA PRO A 93 -9.25 -5.44 6.31
C PRO A 93 -10.28 -4.31 6.22
N VAL A 94 -9.88 -3.04 6.37
CA VAL A 94 -10.74 -1.86 6.23
C VAL A 94 -11.17 -1.64 4.78
N LEU A 95 -10.43 -2.17 3.80
CA LEU A 95 -10.73 -2.03 2.37
C LEU A 95 -11.73 -3.10 1.85
N GLU A 96 -12.32 -3.92 2.73
CA GLU A 96 -13.43 -4.86 2.45
C GLU A 96 -13.42 -5.47 1.02
N SER A 97 -12.31 -6.11 0.65
CA SER A 97 -12.05 -6.82 -0.63
C SER A 97 -11.38 -6.01 -1.75
N ILE A 98 -10.82 -4.85 -1.46
CA ILE A 98 -10.10 -4.02 -2.43
C ILE A 98 -8.62 -3.97 -2.09
N SER A 99 -7.77 -4.13 -3.10
CA SER A 99 -6.32 -4.01 -3.01
C SER A 99 -5.84 -2.75 -3.71
N LEU A 100 -4.96 -2.00 -3.07
CA LEU A 100 -4.31 -0.81 -3.62
C LEU A 100 -3.00 -1.23 -4.31
N ALA A 101 -2.85 -0.92 -5.60
CA ALA A 101 -1.55 -1.04 -6.26
C ALA A 101 -0.72 0.22 -6.02
N LEU A 102 0.53 0.05 -5.62
CA LEU A 102 1.50 1.10 -5.30
C LEU A 102 2.78 0.83 -6.06
N ARG A 103 3.24 1.77 -6.87
CA ARG A 103 4.54 1.67 -7.51
C ARG A 103 5.55 2.41 -6.67
N VAL A 104 6.54 1.67 -6.16
CA VAL A 104 7.58 2.26 -5.31
C VAL A 104 8.81 2.53 -6.14
N THR A 105 9.20 3.80 -6.23
CA THR A 105 10.43 4.25 -6.91
C THR A 105 11.42 4.75 -5.88
N PHE A 106 12.65 4.29 -5.99
CA PHE A 106 13.74 4.76 -5.15
C PHE A 106 14.32 6.05 -5.70
N GLU A 107 14.44 7.04 -4.82
CA GLU A 107 15.19 8.29 -5.03
C GLU A 107 16.62 8.20 -4.48
#